data_AF-A0A7S5KZM4-F1
#
_entry.id   AF-A0A7S5KZM4-F1
#
_cell.length_a   1.000
_cell.length_b   1.000
_cell.length_c   1.000
_cell.angle_alpha   90.00
_cell.angle_beta   90.00
_cell.angle_gamma   90.00
#
_symmetry.space_group_name_H-M   'P 1'
#
loop_
_entity.id
_entity.type
_entity.pdbx_description
1 polymer ?
#
loop_
_entity_poly.entity_id
_entity_poly.type
_entity_poly.pdbx_seq_one_letter_code
_entity_poly.pdbx_strand_id
1 'polypeptide(L)'
;ITDWRGNKWTRGSKTPAAHPNSRFCSPAMQCPIIDPAWEDPAGVPIDAIIFGGRRPEGVPLIYQARNWQHGIFIGASMKSEATAAAEHK
;
A
#
# COMPACT_ATOMS: atom_id res chain seq x y z
N ILE A 1 -12.95 -24.35 -6.22
CA ILE A 1 -11.68 -24.19 -5.47
C ILE A 1 -11.98 -24.32 -3.97
N THR A 2 -10.96 -24.36 -3.12
CA THR A 2 -11.13 -24.36 -1.65
C THR A 2 -10.79 -22.96 -1.13
N ASP A 3 -11.60 -22.42 -0.21
CA ASP A 3 -11.33 -21.12 0.40
C ASP A 3 -10.28 -21.19 1.52
N TRP A 4 -9.86 -20.03 2.01
CA TRP A 4 -8.90 -19.89 3.11
C TRP A 4 -9.35 -20.49 4.46
N ARG A 5 -10.63 -20.88 4.58
CA ARG A 5 -11.20 -21.56 5.76
C ARG A 5 -11.32 -23.07 5.56
N GLY A 6 -10.92 -23.60 4.40
CA GLY A 6 -11.01 -25.02 4.06
C GLY A 6 -12.35 -25.47 3.45
N ASN A 7 -13.25 -24.55 3.08
CA ASN A 7 -14.56 -24.90 2.52
C ASN A 7 -14.55 -24.90 0.99
N LYS A 8 -15.47 -25.67 0.38
CA LYS A 8 -15.70 -25.61 -1.07
C LYS A 8 -16.23 -24.22 -1.46
N TRP A 9 -15.53 -23.56 -2.38
CA TRP A 9 -15.86 -22.23 -2.88
C TRP A 9 -16.08 -22.21 -4.40
N THR A 10 -17.04 -21.42 -4.83
CA THR A 10 -17.40 -21.20 -6.24
C THR A 10 -17.60 -19.70 -6.50
N ARG A 11 -17.57 -19.26 -7.76
CA ARG A 11 -17.71 -17.84 -8.12
C ARG A 11 -19.01 -17.18 -7.62
N GLY A 12 -20.06 -17.95 -7.34
CA GLY A 12 -21.32 -17.48 -6.77
C GLY A 12 -21.38 -17.48 -5.23
N SER A 13 -20.32 -17.89 -4.54
CA SER A 13 -20.27 -17.91 -3.07
C SER A 13 -20.32 -16.48 -2.50
N LYS A 14 -21.00 -16.29 -1.36
CA LYS A 14 -21.20 -14.98 -0.71
C LYS A 14 -19.95 -14.41 -0.02
N THR A 15 -18.96 -15.25 0.25
CA THR A 15 -17.70 -14.89 0.93
C THR A 15 -16.54 -14.86 -0.06
N PRO A 16 -15.45 -14.14 0.20
CA PRO A 16 -14.27 -14.18 -0.66
C PRO A 16 -13.52 -15.52 -0.53
N ALA A 17 -12.87 -15.96 -1.61
CA ALA A 17 -12.07 -17.18 -1.62
C ALA A 17 -10.79 -17.07 -0.76
N ALA A 18 -10.18 -15.88 -0.71
CA ALA A 18 -9.01 -15.57 0.11
C ALA A 18 -9.36 -14.50 1.16
N HIS A 19 -8.64 -14.49 2.29
CA HIS A 19 -8.82 -13.47 3.31
C HIS A 19 -8.49 -12.07 2.73
N PRO A 20 -9.20 -10.99 3.10
CA PRO A 20 -8.88 -9.62 2.60
C PRO A 20 -7.45 -9.14 2.88
N ASN A 21 -6.73 -9.79 3.79
CA ASN A 21 -5.32 -9.55 4.11
C ASN A 21 -4.40 -10.76 3.80
N SER A 22 -4.81 -11.69 2.93
CA SER A 22 -3.95 -12.80 2.50
C SER A 22 -2.69 -12.27 1.81
N ARG A 23 -1.55 -12.94 2.00
CA ARG A 23 -0.23 -12.48 1.52
C ARG A 23 0.46 -13.51 0.64
N PHE A 24 1.35 -13.02 -0.21
CA PHE A 24 2.43 -13.81 -0.79
C PHE A 24 3.74 -13.50 -0.04
N CYS A 25 4.70 -14.41 -0.09
CA CYS A 25 6.06 -14.19 0.39
C CYS A 25 7.01 -14.71 -0.69
N SER A 26 7.81 -13.83 -1.27
CA SER A 26 8.70 -14.14 -2.39
C SER A 26 9.99 -13.32 -2.27
N PRO A 27 11.16 -13.89 -2.63
CA PRO A 27 12.43 -13.18 -2.66
C PRO A 27 12.39 -11.91 -3.53
N ALA A 28 12.93 -10.79 -3.02
CA ALA A 28 13.00 -9.52 -3.73
C ALA A 28 13.71 -9.62 -5.09
N MET A 29 14.79 -10.41 -5.15
CA MET A 29 15.59 -10.64 -6.36
C MET A 29 14.83 -11.28 -7.54
N GLN A 30 13.63 -11.84 -7.30
CA GLN A 30 12.79 -12.38 -8.37
C GLN A 30 11.91 -11.31 -9.05
N CYS A 31 11.92 -10.07 -8.56
CA CYS A 31 11.27 -8.96 -9.24
C CYS A 31 12.04 -8.63 -10.53
N PRO A 32 11.41 -8.70 -11.73
CA PRO A 32 12.11 -8.53 -13.02
C PRO A 32 12.61 -7.10 -13.28
N ILE A 33 12.21 -6.16 -12.41
CA ILE A 33 12.56 -4.75 -12.47
C ILE A 33 13.16 -4.28 -11.14
N ILE A 34 13.77 -5.19 -10.36
CA ILE A 34 14.48 -4.81 -9.14
C ILE A 34 15.58 -3.80 -9.50
N ASP A 35 15.67 -2.71 -8.74
CA ASP A 35 16.65 -1.68 -9.00
C ASP A 35 18.08 -2.23 -8.78
N PRO A 36 19.06 -1.95 -9.65
CA PRO A 36 20.43 -2.46 -9.48
C PRO A 36 21.11 -1.96 -8.19
N ALA A 37 20.69 -0.82 -7.64
CA ALA A 37 21.21 -0.24 -6.41
C ALA A 37 20.36 -0.60 -5.16
N TRP A 38 19.41 -1.55 -5.26
CA TRP A 38 18.51 -1.89 -4.14
C TRP A 38 19.21 -2.37 -2.86
N GLU A 39 20.42 -2.91 -2.98
CA GLU A 39 21.30 -3.36 -1.89
C GLU A 39 22.57 -2.51 -1.74
N ASP A 40 22.67 -1.38 -2.46
CA ASP A 40 23.85 -0.51 -2.37
C ASP A 40 23.97 0.07 -0.95
N PRO A 41 25.09 -0.14 -0.23
CA PRO A 41 25.28 0.38 1.12
C PRO A 41 25.31 1.91 1.19
N ALA A 42 25.55 2.61 0.08
CA ALA A 42 25.45 4.07 0.01
C ALA A 42 23.99 4.55 -0.04
N GLY A 43 23.04 3.66 -0.34
CA GLY A 43 21.64 3.98 -0.57
C GLY A 43 21.40 4.72 -1.89
N VAL A 44 20.19 5.25 -2.05
CA VAL A 44 19.78 6.01 -3.22
C VAL A 44 19.42 7.45 -2.83
N PRO A 45 19.79 8.47 -3.62
CA PRO A 45 19.39 9.84 -3.36
C PRO A 45 17.86 10.00 -3.46
N ILE A 46 17.26 10.75 -2.53
CA ILE A 46 15.81 11.00 -2.49
C ILE A 46 15.54 12.46 -2.86
N ASP A 47 14.97 12.68 -4.03
CA ASP A 47 14.64 14.02 -4.52
C ASP A 47 13.20 14.45 -4.19
N ALA A 48 12.32 13.48 -3.88
CA ALA A 48 10.90 13.75 -3.58
C ALA A 48 10.36 12.77 -2.53
N ILE A 49 9.48 13.29 -1.66
CA ILE A 49 8.70 12.50 -0.69
C ILE A 49 7.23 12.67 -1.05
N ILE A 50 6.52 11.56 -1.24
CA ILE A 50 5.10 11.54 -1.64
C ILE A 50 4.24 11.07 -0.45
N PHE A 51 3.24 11.87 -0.10
CA PHE A 51 2.22 11.51 0.87
C PHE A 51 0.90 11.17 0.17
N GLY A 52 0.18 10.15 0.65
CA GLY A 52 -1.08 9.72 0.05
C GLY A 52 -1.84 8.72 0.92
N GLY A 53 -3.16 8.69 0.74
CA GLY A 53 -4.06 7.78 1.47
C GLY A 53 -5.38 7.60 0.72
N ARG A 54 -6.22 6.67 1.16
CA ARG A 54 -7.54 6.43 0.55
C ARG A 54 -8.49 7.54 0.94
N ARG A 55 -8.86 8.39 -0.03
CA ARG A 55 -9.77 9.54 0.15
C ARG A 55 -10.82 9.50 -0.96
N PRO A 56 -12.10 9.27 -0.65
CA PRO A 56 -13.14 9.13 -1.68
C PRO A 56 -13.52 10.49 -2.27
N GLU A 57 -13.35 11.57 -1.51
CA GLU A 57 -13.82 12.91 -1.87
C GLU A 57 -12.86 14.00 -1.36
N GLY A 58 -12.87 15.15 -2.05
CA GLY A 58 -12.32 16.42 -1.61
C GLY A 58 -10.81 16.63 -1.77
N VAL A 59 -9.99 15.58 -1.79
CA VAL A 59 -8.53 15.71 -2.01
C VAL A 59 -8.23 15.54 -3.52
N PRO A 60 -7.52 16.48 -4.16
CA PRO A 60 -7.17 16.37 -5.58
C PRO A 60 -6.18 15.23 -5.82
N LEU A 61 -6.03 14.83 -7.09
CA LEU A 61 -5.13 13.75 -7.50
C LEU A 61 -3.68 13.96 -7.03
N ILE A 62 -3.15 15.19 -7.21
CA ILE A 62 -1.80 15.56 -6.81
C ILE A 62 -1.74 17.06 -6.51
N TYR A 63 -0.95 17.43 -5.49
CA TYR A 63 -0.56 18.80 -5.22
C TYR A 63 0.81 18.82 -4.51
N GLN A 64 1.57 19.89 -4.69
CA GLN A 64 2.91 20.02 -4.10
C GLN A 64 2.87 20.91 -2.86
N ALA A 65 3.68 20.57 -1.85
CA ALA A 65 3.90 21.46 -0.72
C ALA A 65 4.60 22.75 -1.18
N ARG A 66 4.21 23.89 -0.59
CA ARG A 66 4.81 25.20 -0.90
C ARG A 66 6.23 25.35 -0.36
N ASN A 67 6.57 24.60 0.69
CA ASN A 67 7.87 24.57 1.34
C ASN A 67 7.95 23.34 2.28
N TRP A 68 9.09 23.18 2.94
CA TRP A 68 9.37 22.06 3.83
C TRP A 68 8.40 21.98 5.02
N GLN A 69 8.16 23.09 5.72
CA GLN A 69 7.26 23.13 6.87
C GLN A 69 5.82 22.76 6.49
N HIS A 70 5.36 23.22 5.32
CA HIS A 70 4.07 22.82 4.76
C HIS A 70 4.04 21.32 4.43
N GLY A 71 5.14 20.76 3.92
CA GLY A 71 5.28 19.32 3.69
C GLY A 71 5.13 18.50 4.97
N ILE A 72 5.81 18.92 6.06
CA ILE A 72 5.65 18.30 7.38
C ILE A 72 4.18 18.36 7.82
N PHE A 73 3.53 19.52 7.67
CA PHE A 73 2.12 19.67 8.03
C PHE A 73 1.19 18.76 7.21
N ILE A 74 1.44 18.62 5.90
CA ILE A 74 0.70 17.70 5.03
C ILE A 74 0.85 16.26 5.55
N GLY A 75 2.09 15.83 5.82
CA GLY A 75 2.37 14.49 6.35
C GLY A 75 1.68 14.24 7.70
N ALA A 76 1.75 15.20 8.63
CA ALA A 76 1.09 15.12 9.93
C ALA A 76 -0.45 15.10 9.85
N SER A 77 -1.02 15.65 8.77
CA SER A 77 -2.47 15.75 8.57
C SER A 77 -3.04 14.60 7.73
N MET A 78 -2.24 13.59 7.39
CA MET A 78 -2.68 12.47 6.57
C MET A 78 -3.84 11.70 7.21
N LYS A 79 -4.84 11.38 6.38
CA LYS A 79 -5.96 10.51 6.72
C LYS A 79 -6.16 9.51 5.58
N SER A 80 -6.65 8.33 5.93
CA SER A 80 -6.99 7.27 4.99
C SER A 80 -8.17 6.49 5.53
N GLU A 81 -9.03 5.99 4.65
CA GLU A 81 -9.98 4.93 5.02
C GLU A 81 -9.25 3.72 5.61
N ALA A 82 -9.92 3.04 6.54
CA ALA A 82 -9.42 1.81 7.14
C ALA A 82 -9.20 0.72 6.09
N THR A 83 -8.26 -0.17 6.35
CA THR A 83 -7.98 -1.32 5.48
C THR A 83 -7.98 -2.59 6.32
N ALA A 84 -8.15 -3.74 5.67
CA ALA A 84 -8.12 -5.04 6.34
C ALA A 84 -6.72 -5.45 6.86
N ALA A 85 -5.72 -4.58 6.76
CA ALA A 85 -4.36 -4.86 7.24
C ALA A 85 -4.27 -4.92 8.78
N ALA A 86 -5.23 -4.31 9.48
CA ALA A 86 -5.32 -4.24 10.94
C ALA A 86 -6.76 -4.55 11.41
N GLU A 87 -7.03 -4.39 12.70
CA GLU A 87 -8.29 -4.74 13.37
C GLU A 87 -9.45 -3.76 13.12
N HIS A 88 -9.18 -2.59 12.54
CA HIS A 88 -10.20 -1.59 12.20
C HIS A 88 -11.13 -2.13 11.11
N LYS A 89 -12.44 -2.05 11.37
CA LYS A 89 -13.50 -2.47 10.45
C LYS A 89 -14.09 -1.31 9.69
#